data_AF-A0A538E3A0-F1
#
_entry.id   AF-A0A538E3A0-F1
#
_cell.length_a   1.000
_cell.length_b   1.000
_cell.length_c   1.000
_cell.angle_alpha   90.00
_cell.angle_beta   90.00
_cell.angle_gamma   90.00
#
_symmetry.space_group_name_H-M   'P 1'
#
loop_
_entity.id
_entity.type
_entity.pdbx_description
1 polymer ?
#
loop_
_entity_poly.entity_id
_entity_poly.type
_entity_poly.pdbx_seq_one_letter_code
_entity_poly.pdbx_strand_id
1 'polypeptide(L)'
;MILSHIHLDHAGAAGVLVREHPWLQVHVSRVGAPHLVDPTKLETSARRLYGASFDRLWGELAPVPAANIHVVGNRVLGLDCFPTPGHASHHVSYLDRDGTLYAGDAGGVRIAPGRFVLPPCPPPEIDLEAWERTLDEIALRAPGRLALIHFGTFDDVEDHLRALREVLRHWSARVEAGMDEQTFVAAARYDLEQTDPELADLYDEAAPFWHHYLGLERYWRKRREATAGVIR
;
A
#
# COMPACT_ATOMS: atom_id res chain seq x y z
N MET A 1 -13.20 -11.90 -7.20
CA MET A 1 -12.40 -10.70 -6.92
C MET A 1 -11.22 -11.10 -6.03
N ILE A 2 -10.01 -10.68 -6.37
CA ILE A 2 -8.80 -10.93 -5.57
C ILE A 2 -8.27 -9.57 -5.08
N LEU A 3 -7.94 -9.47 -3.80
CA LEU A 3 -7.48 -8.23 -3.19
C LEU A 3 -6.00 -8.36 -2.80
N SER A 4 -5.20 -7.37 -3.15
CA SER A 4 -3.83 -7.25 -2.64
C SER A 4 -3.86 -6.93 -1.13
N HIS A 5 -4.72 -6.01 -0.73
CA HIS A 5 -4.92 -5.58 0.64
C HIS A 5 -6.27 -4.83 0.79
N ILE A 6 -6.58 -4.34 2.00
CA ILE A 6 -7.90 -3.79 2.36
C ILE A 6 -7.96 -2.26 2.49
N HIS A 7 -6.98 -1.53 1.94
CA HIS A 7 -7.14 -0.07 1.81
C HIS A 7 -8.31 0.25 0.88
N LEU A 8 -8.91 1.44 1.06
CA LEU A 8 -10.23 1.75 0.49
C LEU A 8 -10.22 1.85 -1.04
N ASP A 9 -9.10 2.28 -1.61
CA ASP A 9 -8.80 2.30 -3.03
C ASP A 9 -8.66 0.90 -3.65
N HIS A 10 -8.49 -0.14 -2.83
CA HIS A 10 -8.39 -1.55 -3.30
C HIS A 10 -9.65 -2.36 -2.99
N ALA A 11 -10.23 -2.16 -1.80
CA ALA A 11 -11.29 -3.00 -1.28
C ALA A 11 -12.57 -2.25 -0.87
N GLY A 12 -12.59 -0.92 -0.96
CA GLY A 12 -13.71 -0.09 -0.47
C GLY A 12 -15.05 -0.44 -1.13
N ALA A 13 -15.03 -0.79 -2.42
CA ALA A 13 -16.22 -1.19 -3.16
C ALA A 13 -16.62 -2.68 -2.97
N ALA A 14 -15.82 -3.47 -2.25
CA ALA A 14 -15.98 -4.93 -2.20
C ALA A 14 -17.36 -5.37 -1.72
N GLY A 15 -17.84 -4.81 -0.60
CA GLY A 15 -19.15 -5.18 -0.05
C GLY A 15 -20.31 -4.72 -0.92
N VAL A 16 -20.19 -3.54 -1.54
CA VAL A 16 -21.20 -3.01 -2.46
C VAL A 16 -21.33 -3.92 -3.67
N LEU A 17 -20.21 -4.32 -4.26
CA LEU A 17 -20.18 -5.26 -5.40
C LEU A 17 -20.72 -6.63 -5.03
N VAL A 18 -20.41 -7.17 -3.85
CA VAL A 18 -20.96 -8.47 -3.40
C VAL A 18 -22.47 -8.39 -3.17
N ARG A 19 -22.97 -7.26 -2.64
CA ARG A 19 -24.41 -7.05 -2.45
C ARG A 19 -25.16 -7.02 -3.78
N GLU A 20 -24.60 -6.40 -4.82
CA GLU A 20 -25.17 -6.37 -6.17
C GLU A 20 -24.98 -7.70 -6.92
N HIS A 21 -23.92 -8.44 -6.58
CA HIS A 21 -23.58 -9.72 -7.19
C HIS A 21 -23.30 -10.80 -6.12
N PRO A 22 -24.34 -11.41 -5.51
CA PRO A 22 -24.17 -12.31 -4.37
C PRO A 22 -23.33 -13.57 -4.62
N TRP A 23 -23.11 -13.92 -5.90
CA TRP A 23 -22.23 -15.02 -6.30
C TRP A 23 -20.74 -14.65 -6.26
N LEU A 24 -20.40 -13.36 -6.22
CA LEU A 24 -19.03 -12.87 -6.23
C LEU A 24 -18.28 -13.37 -4.98
N GLN A 25 -17.15 -14.03 -5.19
CA GLN A 25 -16.24 -14.45 -4.13
C GLN A 25 -15.08 -13.46 -4.00
N VAL A 26 -14.67 -13.17 -2.76
CA VAL A 26 -13.64 -12.20 -2.41
C VAL A 26 -12.46 -12.92 -1.77
N HIS A 27 -11.32 -12.94 -2.46
CA HIS A 27 -10.08 -13.50 -1.94
C HIS A 27 -9.25 -12.42 -1.25
N VAL A 28 -8.90 -12.63 0.01
CA VAL A 28 -8.19 -11.66 0.85
C VAL A 28 -7.26 -12.38 1.83
N SER A 29 -6.23 -11.68 2.32
CA SER A 29 -5.37 -12.19 3.38
C SER A 29 -6.16 -12.56 4.64
N ARG A 30 -5.62 -13.52 5.42
CA ARG A 30 -6.19 -13.91 6.72
C ARG A 30 -6.33 -12.71 7.66
N VAL A 31 -5.36 -11.80 7.62
CA VAL A 31 -5.34 -10.59 8.46
C VAL A 31 -6.43 -9.61 8.01
N GLY A 32 -6.66 -9.46 6.70
CA GLY A 32 -7.66 -8.53 6.16
C GLY A 32 -9.10 -9.03 6.26
N ALA A 33 -9.32 -10.34 6.21
CA ALA A 33 -10.66 -10.95 6.17
C ALA A 33 -11.65 -10.44 7.24
N PRO A 34 -11.30 -10.35 8.54
CA PRO A 34 -12.23 -9.88 9.56
C PRO A 34 -12.70 -8.43 9.33
N HIS A 35 -11.86 -7.60 8.72
CA HIS A 35 -12.17 -6.20 8.46
C HIS A 35 -13.09 -5.99 7.25
N LEU A 36 -13.16 -6.95 6.33
CA LEU A 36 -14.16 -6.90 5.26
C LEU A 36 -15.52 -7.40 5.75
N VAL A 37 -15.54 -8.35 6.68
CA VAL A 37 -16.79 -8.81 7.32
C VAL A 37 -17.39 -7.71 8.19
N ASP A 38 -16.55 -6.99 8.94
CA ASP A 38 -16.94 -5.82 9.73
C ASP A 38 -16.01 -4.62 9.43
N PRO A 39 -16.40 -3.73 8.51
CA PRO A 39 -15.59 -2.58 8.10
C PRO A 39 -15.62 -1.42 9.10
N THR A 40 -16.34 -1.53 10.22
CA THR A 40 -16.54 -0.43 11.18
C THR A 40 -15.23 0.22 11.63
N LYS A 41 -14.19 -0.58 11.88
CA LYS A 41 -12.86 -0.09 12.27
C LYS A 41 -12.14 0.63 11.13
N LEU A 42 -12.21 0.09 9.91
CA LEU A 42 -11.61 0.72 8.72
C LEU A 42 -12.28 2.07 8.46
N GLU A 43 -13.61 2.09 8.44
CA GLU A 43 -14.40 3.28 8.24
C GLU A 43 -14.10 4.34 9.29
N THR A 44 -14.09 3.96 10.58
CA THR A 44 -13.76 4.89 11.67
C THR A 44 -12.37 5.51 11.50
N SER A 45 -11.37 4.70 11.12
CA SER A 45 -10.00 5.18 10.90
C SER A 45 -9.95 6.14 9.71
N ALA A 46 -10.56 5.77 8.59
CA ALA A 46 -10.54 6.56 7.37
C ALA A 46 -11.35 7.86 7.50
N ARG A 47 -12.49 7.86 8.20
CA ARG A 47 -13.25 9.08 8.50
C ARG A 47 -12.46 10.07 9.35
N ARG A 48 -11.59 9.61 10.25
CA ARG A 48 -10.68 10.50 11.00
C ARG A 48 -9.64 11.16 10.10
N LEU A 49 -9.19 10.46 9.05
CA LEU A 49 -8.21 10.98 8.10
C LEU A 49 -8.84 11.93 7.08
N TYR A 50 -9.94 11.51 6.44
CA TYR A 50 -10.57 12.25 5.33
C TYR A 50 -11.66 13.25 5.77
N GLY A 51 -12.12 13.17 7.02
CA GLY A 51 -13.13 14.08 7.58
C GLY A 51 -14.38 14.18 6.69
N ALA A 52 -14.79 15.43 6.41
CA ALA A 52 -15.98 15.72 5.61
C ALA A 52 -15.88 15.28 4.14
N SER A 53 -14.68 14.98 3.64
CA SER A 53 -14.49 14.51 2.26
C SER A 53 -14.70 13.01 2.09
N PHE A 54 -14.83 12.26 3.19
CA PHE A 54 -14.93 10.80 3.17
C PHE A 54 -16.06 10.30 2.27
N ASP A 55 -17.30 10.74 2.50
CA ASP A 55 -18.46 10.22 1.78
C ASP A 55 -18.42 10.55 0.28
N ARG A 56 -17.81 11.69 -0.08
CA ARG A 56 -17.59 12.08 -1.48
C ARG A 56 -16.56 11.20 -2.17
N LEU A 57 -15.48 10.84 -1.47
CA LEU A 57 -14.36 10.09 -2.05
C LEU A 57 -14.61 8.58 -2.07
N TRP A 58 -15.23 8.03 -1.01
CA TRP A 58 -15.29 6.59 -0.78
C TRP A 58 -16.71 6.02 -0.77
N GLY A 59 -17.72 6.85 -0.48
CA GLY A 59 -19.09 6.39 -0.37
C GLY A 59 -19.32 5.39 0.77
N GLU A 60 -20.23 4.44 0.54
CA GLU A 60 -20.60 3.41 1.52
C GLU A 60 -19.56 2.28 1.58
N LEU A 61 -19.05 1.98 2.78
CA LEU A 61 -18.24 0.78 3.03
C LEU A 61 -19.13 -0.35 3.54
N ALA A 62 -19.79 -1.03 2.61
CA ALA A 62 -20.66 -2.14 2.94
C ALA A 62 -19.85 -3.36 3.47
N PRO A 63 -20.37 -4.12 4.46
CA PRO A 63 -19.75 -5.36 4.88
C PRO A 63 -19.87 -6.45 3.80
N VAL A 64 -18.85 -7.29 3.69
CA VAL A 64 -18.87 -8.50 2.86
C VAL A 64 -19.36 -9.67 3.72
N PRO A 65 -20.42 -10.41 3.32
CA PRO A 65 -20.86 -11.58 4.05
C PRO A 65 -19.72 -12.60 4.19
N ALA A 66 -19.58 -13.22 5.36
CA ALA A 66 -18.49 -14.16 5.63
C ALA A 66 -18.48 -15.36 4.65
N ALA A 67 -19.64 -15.75 4.12
CA ALA A 67 -19.77 -16.80 3.11
C ALA A 67 -19.15 -16.45 1.74
N ASN A 68 -18.95 -15.16 1.45
CA ASN A 68 -18.31 -14.67 0.24
C ASN A 68 -16.79 -14.49 0.41
N ILE A 69 -16.26 -14.61 1.63
CA ILE A 69 -14.84 -14.42 1.93
C ILE A 69 -14.07 -15.73 1.78
N HIS A 70 -13.00 -15.68 0.99
CA HIS A 70 -12.03 -16.75 0.84
C HIS A 70 -10.66 -16.29 1.33
N VAL A 71 -10.19 -16.87 2.43
CA VAL A 71 -8.83 -16.58 2.91
C VAL A 71 -7.82 -17.17 1.93
N VAL A 72 -6.92 -16.33 1.43
CA VAL A 72 -5.88 -16.78 0.50
C VAL A 72 -4.90 -17.75 1.17
N GLY A 73 -4.51 -18.77 0.40
CA GLY A 73 -3.36 -19.63 0.69
C GLY A 73 -2.19 -19.31 -0.23
N ASN A 74 -1.34 -20.30 -0.51
CA ASN A 74 -0.18 -20.11 -1.41
C ASN A 74 -0.55 -20.10 -2.89
N ARG A 75 -1.81 -20.43 -3.23
CA ARG A 75 -2.32 -20.41 -4.60
C ARG A 75 -3.77 -19.93 -4.62
N VAL A 76 -4.07 -19.01 -5.52
CA VAL A 76 -5.40 -18.37 -5.64
C VAL A 76 -5.75 -18.27 -7.12
N LEU A 77 -6.82 -18.96 -7.53
CA LEU A 77 -7.34 -18.91 -8.91
C LEU A 77 -6.27 -19.16 -10.00
N GLY A 78 -5.27 -19.99 -9.71
CA GLY A 78 -4.18 -20.31 -10.64
C GLY A 78 -2.89 -19.50 -10.41
N LEU A 79 -2.95 -18.38 -9.70
CA LEU A 79 -1.82 -17.51 -9.35
C LEU A 79 -1.12 -18.00 -8.09
N ASP A 80 0.20 -17.94 -8.06
CA ASP A 80 0.97 -18.16 -6.83
C ASP A 80 0.80 -16.93 -5.94
N CYS A 81 0.47 -17.13 -4.66
CA CYS A 81 0.14 -16.06 -3.73
C CYS A 81 1.06 -16.12 -2.52
N PHE A 82 1.55 -14.97 -2.08
CA PHE A 82 2.46 -14.90 -0.92
C PHE A 82 2.27 -13.58 -0.15
N PRO A 83 2.54 -13.59 1.18
CA PRO A 83 2.51 -12.37 1.98
C PRO A 83 3.56 -11.37 1.52
N THR A 84 3.17 -10.10 1.44
CA THR A 84 4.06 -8.98 1.11
C THR A 84 3.81 -7.81 2.07
N PRO A 85 4.02 -8.03 3.40
CA PRO A 85 3.75 -7.03 4.42
C PRO A 85 4.74 -5.86 4.34
N GLY A 86 4.41 -4.77 5.02
CA GLY A 86 5.27 -3.60 5.15
C GLY A 86 4.52 -2.32 4.83
N HIS A 87 3.97 -2.22 3.62
CA HIS A 87 2.95 -1.22 3.30
C HIS A 87 1.71 -1.36 4.18
N ALA A 88 1.26 -2.61 4.38
CA ALA A 88 0.21 -2.96 5.31
C ALA A 88 0.40 -4.41 5.79
N SER A 89 -0.01 -4.71 7.03
CA SER A 89 0.16 -6.04 7.64
C SER A 89 -0.64 -7.14 6.92
N HIS A 90 -1.73 -6.76 6.24
CA HIS A 90 -2.64 -7.62 5.53
C HIS A 90 -2.37 -7.71 4.02
N HIS A 91 -1.20 -7.26 3.56
CA HIS A 91 -0.87 -7.22 2.13
C HIS A 91 -0.35 -8.58 1.60
N VAL A 92 -0.81 -8.95 0.40
CA VAL A 92 -0.38 -10.13 -0.37
C VAL A 92 -0.16 -9.75 -1.83
N SER A 93 0.72 -10.48 -2.51
CA SER A 93 0.97 -10.32 -3.95
C SER A 93 0.70 -11.62 -4.69
N TYR A 94 0.39 -11.50 -5.99
CA TYR A 94 0.04 -12.63 -6.84
C TYR A 94 0.97 -12.70 -8.05
N LEU A 95 1.63 -13.84 -8.24
CA LEU A 95 2.53 -14.10 -9.36
C LEU A 95 1.85 -15.06 -10.35
N ASP A 96 1.74 -14.62 -11.60
CA ASP A 96 1.26 -15.47 -12.70
C ASP A 96 2.42 -16.26 -13.32
N ARG A 97 2.06 -17.33 -14.03
CA ARG A 97 2.97 -18.23 -14.75
C ARG A 97 3.72 -17.54 -15.90
N ASP A 98 3.19 -16.43 -16.41
CA ASP A 98 3.84 -15.62 -17.44
C ASP A 98 4.94 -14.71 -16.88
N GLY A 99 5.13 -14.70 -15.55
CA GLY A 99 6.13 -13.88 -14.87
C GLY A 99 5.61 -12.50 -14.43
N THR A 100 4.33 -12.19 -14.63
CA THR A 100 3.70 -10.95 -14.15
C THR A 100 3.40 -11.04 -12.66
N LEU A 101 3.94 -10.11 -11.89
CA LEU A 101 3.62 -9.93 -10.48
C LEU A 101 2.61 -8.79 -10.29
N TYR A 102 1.43 -9.13 -9.79
CA TYR A 102 0.47 -8.19 -9.24
C TYR A 102 0.91 -7.83 -7.82
N ALA A 103 1.72 -6.79 -7.70
CA ALA A 103 2.47 -6.48 -6.49
C ALA A 103 1.70 -5.64 -5.47
N GLY A 104 0.50 -5.17 -5.83
CA GLY A 104 -0.22 -4.18 -5.03
C GLY A 104 0.65 -2.97 -4.69
N ASP A 105 0.44 -2.40 -3.52
CA ASP A 105 1.16 -1.22 -3.05
C ASP A 105 2.52 -1.59 -2.43
N ALA A 106 2.75 -2.89 -2.17
CA ALA A 106 4.08 -3.38 -1.80
C ALA A 106 5.14 -3.16 -2.90
N GLY A 107 4.70 -3.08 -4.17
CA GLY A 107 5.53 -2.71 -5.32
C GLY A 107 5.66 -1.21 -5.56
N GLY A 108 5.08 -0.36 -4.72
CA GLY A 108 5.07 1.09 -4.91
C GLY A 108 4.10 1.59 -5.97
N VAL A 109 4.07 2.91 -6.15
CA VAL A 109 3.25 3.61 -7.13
C VAL A 109 4.16 4.23 -8.19
N ARG A 110 3.84 4.00 -9.46
CA ARG A 110 4.55 4.60 -10.60
C ARG A 110 3.58 4.95 -11.72
N ILE A 111 3.43 6.24 -11.99
CA ILE A 111 2.56 6.76 -13.03
C ILE A 111 3.31 6.82 -14.35
N ALA A 112 2.90 6.02 -15.33
CA ALA A 112 3.48 6.06 -16.68
C ALA A 112 3.18 7.40 -17.39
N PRO A 113 4.14 7.96 -18.17
CA PRO A 113 5.43 7.39 -18.57
C PRO A 113 6.58 7.66 -17.58
N GLY A 114 6.30 8.17 -16.39
CA GLY A 114 7.30 8.56 -15.38
C GLY A 114 8.15 7.41 -14.84
N ARG A 115 9.25 7.78 -14.19
CA ARG A 115 10.24 6.86 -13.61
C ARG A 115 10.30 6.93 -12.08
N PHE A 116 9.75 7.96 -11.47
CA PHE A 116 9.66 8.09 -10.02
C PHE A 116 8.81 6.95 -9.46
N VAL A 117 9.32 6.29 -8.42
CA VAL A 117 8.60 5.21 -7.74
C VAL A 117 8.31 5.66 -6.32
N LEU A 118 7.05 6.01 -6.08
CA LEU A 118 6.59 6.49 -4.78
C LEU A 118 6.32 5.28 -3.84
N PRO A 119 6.87 5.27 -2.62
CA PRO A 119 6.47 4.32 -1.59
C PRO A 119 5.21 4.82 -0.86
N PRO A 120 4.03 4.21 -1.06
CA PRO A 120 2.83 4.66 -0.37
C PRO A 120 2.94 4.35 1.12
N CYS A 121 3.16 5.36 1.96
CA CYS A 121 3.28 5.19 3.41
C CYS A 121 2.07 5.76 4.20
N PRO A 122 0.82 5.38 3.92
CA PRO A 122 -0.32 5.94 4.63
C PRO A 122 -0.36 5.47 6.10
N PRO A 123 -0.91 6.27 7.03
CA PRO A 123 -1.30 5.77 8.35
C PRO A 123 -2.45 4.74 8.22
N PRO A 124 -2.69 3.88 9.22
CA PRO A 124 -2.07 3.83 10.55
C PRO A 124 -0.95 2.79 10.70
N GLU A 125 -0.69 1.99 9.66
CA GLU A 125 0.19 0.82 9.69
C GLU A 125 1.18 0.87 8.55
N ILE A 126 2.45 1.12 8.87
CA ILE A 126 3.58 0.77 8.03
C ILE A 126 4.61 0.03 8.89
N ASP A 127 5.38 -0.86 8.27
CA ASP A 127 6.51 -1.57 8.86
C ASP A 127 7.64 -1.60 7.84
N LEU A 128 8.63 -0.73 8.04
CA LEU A 128 9.72 -0.54 7.09
C LEU A 128 10.62 -1.78 7.00
N GLU A 129 10.85 -2.46 8.11
CA GLU A 129 11.70 -3.64 8.17
C GLU A 129 11.02 -4.82 7.47
N ALA A 130 9.69 -4.95 7.62
CA ALA A 130 8.89 -5.92 6.86
C ALA A 130 8.86 -5.59 5.37
N TRP A 131 8.78 -4.30 5.01
CA TRP A 131 8.77 -3.92 3.60
C TRP A 131 10.10 -4.24 2.91
N GLU A 132 11.24 -3.98 3.55
CA GLU A 132 12.55 -4.39 3.02
C GLU A 132 12.62 -5.90 2.74
N ARG A 133 12.13 -6.74 3.67
CA ARG A 133 12.04 -8.20 3.46
C ARG A 133 11.09 -8.57 2.32
N THR A 134 9.99 -7.85 2.17
CA THR A 134 9.07 -8.00 1.06
C THR A 134 9.73 -7.69 -0.28
N LEU A 135 10.52 -6.61 -0.36
CA LEU A 135 11.27 -6.27 -1.57
C LEU A 135 12.33 -7.34 -1.90
N ASP A 136 13.00 -7.90 -0.88
CA ASP A 136 13.92 -9.02 -1.06
C ASP A 136 13.21 -10.28 -1.57
N GLU A 137 12.04 -10.62 -1.03
CA GLU A 137 11.24 -11.76 -1.47
C GLU A 137 10.72 -11.59 -2.91
N ILE A 138 10.29 -10.38 -3.28
CA ILE A 138 9.89 -10.07 -4.67
C ILE A 138 11.09 -10.24 -5.61
N ALA A 139 12.26 -9.72 -5.25
CA ALA A 139 13.47 -9.86 -6.05
C ALA A 139 13.89 -11.33 -6.20
N LEU A 140 13.80 -12.13 -5.12
CA LEU A 140 14.12 -13.55 -5.12
C LEU A 140 13.23 -14.37 -6.08
N ARG A 141 11.96 -13.97 -6.21
CA ARG A 141 11.00 -14.60 -7.13
C ARG A 141 11.25 -14.23 -8.60
N ALA A 142 12.08 -13.22 -8.86
CA ALA A 142 12.51 -12.78 -10.18
C ALA A 142 11.36 -12.64 -11.20
N PRO A 143 10.29 -11.86 -10.90
CA PRO A 143 9.22 -11.64 -11.87
C PRO A 143 9.77 -10.91 -13.10
N GLY A 144 9.24 -11.25 -14.28
CA GLY A 144 9.60 -10.57 -15.52
C GLY A 144 8.89 -9.22 -15.71
N ARG A 145 7.82 -8.98 -14.94
CA ARG A 145 6.99 -7.77 -15.03
C ARG A 145 6.33 -7.46 -13.70
N LEU A 146 6.22 -6.18 -13.36
CA LEU A 146 5.36 -5.66 -12.30
C LEU A 146 4.09 -5.09 -12.93
N ALA A 147 2.92 -5.57 -12.48
CA ALA A 147 1.63 -4.93 -12.72
C ALA A 147 1.22 -4.17 -11.46
N LEU A 148 1.32 -2.84 -11.51
CA LEU A 148 0.99 -1.98 -10.37
C LEU A 148 -0.48 -1.60 -10.40
N ILE A 149 -1.10 -1.54 -9.21
CA ILE A 149 -2.52 -1.17 -9.10
C ILE A 149 -2.72 0.31 -9.42
N HIS A 150 -1.75 1.14 -9.05
CA HIS A 150 -1.71 2.56 -9.36
C HIS A 150 -0.90 2.83 -10.63
N PHE A 151 -1.48 2.39 -11.75
CA PHE A 151 -1.06 2.60 -13.15
C PHE A 151 0.08 1.73 -13.67
N GLY A 152 -0.19 1.05 -14.79
CA GLY A 152 0.84 0.55 -15.70
C GLY A 152 1.42 -0.83 -15.40
N THR A 153 2.20 -1.30 -16.38
CA THR A 153 3.00 -2.52 -16.30
C THR A 153 4.43 -2.18 -16.65
N PHE A 154 5.38 -2.67 -15.87
CA PHE A 154 6.79 -2.32 -15.95
C PHE A 154 7.65 -3.57 -16.02
N ASP A 155 8.48 -3.65 -17.07
CA ASP A 155 9.37 -4.78 -17.32
C ASP A 155 10.78 -4.54 -16.74
N ASP A 156 11.08 -3.31 -16.32
CA ASP A 156 12.31 -2.87 -15.64
C ASP A 156 12.30 -3.17 -14.13
N VAL A 157 11.94 -4.41 -13.76
CA VAL A 157 11.65 -4.83 -12.38
C VAL A 157 12.79 -4.52 -11.40
N GLU A 158 14.03 -4.86 -11.74
CA GLU A 158 15.17 -4.65 -10.83
C GLU A 158 15.40 -3.16 -10.53
N ASP A 159 15.37 -2.32 -11.57
CA ASP A 159 15.54 -0.88 -11.45
C ASP A 159 14.37 -0.25 -10.68
N HIS A 160 13.15 -0.72 -10.92
CA HIS A 160 11.95 -0.30 -10.20
C HIS A 160 12.06 -0.59 -8.69
N LEU A 161 12.42 -1.82 -8.31
CA LEU A 161 12.57 -2.20 -6.91
C LEU A 161 13.71 -1.43 -6.22
N ARG A 162 14.79 -1.14 -6.96
CA ARG A 162 15.90 -0.31 -6.46
C ARG A 162 15.44 1.11 -6.18
N ALA A 163 14.76 1.75 -7.13
CA ALA A 163 14.23 3.10 -6.99
C ALA A 163 13.25 3.20 -5.81
N LEU A 164 12.31 2.25 -5.69
CA LEU A 164 11.38 2.19 -4.56
C LEU A 164 12.10 2.14 -3.22
N ARG A 165 13.12 1.27 -3.11
CA ARG A 165 13.90 1.08 -1.89
C ARG A 165 14.68 2.34 -1.52
N GLU A 166 15.26 3.01 -2.51
CA GLU A 166 16.00 4.26 -2.32
C GLU A 166 15.09 5.36 -1.78
N VAL A 167 13.93 5.59 -2.39
CA VAL A 167 12.97 6.61 -1.93
C VAL A 167 12.44 6.26 -0.53
N LEU A 168 12.07 5.01 -0.28
CA LEU A 168 11.57 4.56 1.02
C LEU A 168 12.57 4.83 2.15
N ARG A 169 13.85 4.45 1.94
CA ARG A 169 14.92 4.68 2.91
C ARG A 169 15.18 6.17 3.12
N HIS A 170 15.25 6.94 2.04
CA HIS A 170 15.57 8.36 2.11
C HIS A 170 14.47 9.14 2.84
N TRP A 171 13.21 8.91 2.49
CA TRP A 171 12.07 9.55 3.14
C TRP A 171 11.96 9.13 4.60
N SER A 172 12.13 7.84 4.90
CA SER A 172 12.14 7.36 6.28
C SER A 172 13.23 8.01 7.12
N ALA A 173 14.47 8.09 6.62
CA ALA A 173 15.59 8.68 7.34
C ALA A 173 15.36 10.17 7.65
N ARG A 174 14.74 10.92 6.73
CA ARG A 174 14.36 12.32 6.95
C ARG A 174 13.43 12.46 8.16
N VAL A 175 12.39 11.63 8.23
CA VAL A 175 11.43 11.65 9.34
C VAL A 175 12.05 11.13 10.64
N GLU A 176 12.91 10.11 10.57
CA GLU A 176 13.66 9.61 11.73
C GLU A 176 14.53 10.71 12.35
N ALA A 177 15.21 11.49 11.51
CA ALA A 177 16.05 12.62 11.90
C ALA A 177 15.26 13.83 12.46
N GLY A 178 13.93 13.75 12.50
CA GLY A 178 13.07 14.78 13.09
C GLY A 178 12.67 15.90 12.13
N MET A 179 12.77 15.68 10.81
CA MET A 179 12.19 16.60 9.82
C MET A 179 10.69 16.77 10.08
N ASP A 180 10.21 18.02 10.08
CA ASP A 180 8.79 18.31 10.21
C ASP A 180 8.00 18.04 8.92
N GLU A 181 6.68 18.01 9.02
CA GLU A 181 5.76 17.71 7.90
C GLU A 181 5.96 18.67 6.72
N GLN A 182 6.04 19.97 6.97
CA GLN A 182 6.12 20.99 5.93
C GLN A 182 7.43 20.83 5.12
N THR A 183 8.54 20.63 5.83
CA THR A 183 9.86 20.42 5.24
C THR A 183 9.91 19.09 4.49
N PHE A 184 9.30 18.03 5.04
CA PHE A 184 9.20 16.74 4.39
C PHE A 184 8.42 16.82 3.07
N VAL A 185 7.24 17.45 3.08
CA VAL A 185 6.39 17.60 1.87
C VAL A 185 7.16 18.33 0.77
N ALA A 186 7.83 19.43 1.10
CA ALA A 186 8.66 20.17 0.14
C ALA A 186 9.80 19.31 -0.42
N ALA A 187 10.49 18.55 0.44
CA ALA A 187 11.60 17.69 0.02
C ALA A 187 11.14 16.49 -0.82
N ALA A 188 10.02 15.85 -0.45
CA ALA A 188 9.40 14.75 -1.19
C ALA A 188 8.97 15.18 -2.58
N ARG A 189 8.33 16.37 -2.69
CA ARG A 189 7.99 16.98 -3.96
C ARG A 189 9.24 17.26 -4.80
N TYR A 190 10.26 17.84 -4.20
CA TYR A 190 11.52 18.13 -4.88
C TYR A 190 12.17 16.86 -5.47
N ASP A 191 12.22 15.76 -4.71
CA ASP A 191 12.76 14.48 -5.21
C ASP A 191 12.03 14.00 -6.47
N LEU A 192 10.70 14.11 -6.46
CA LEU A 192 9.87 13.77 -7.61
C LEU A 192 10.18 14.70 -8.77
N GLU A 193 10.25 16.01 -8.55
CA GLU A 193 10.55 16.99 -9.59
C GLU A 193 11.94 16.82 -10.23
N GLN A 194 12.91 16.23 -9.52
CA GLN A 194 14.20 15.87 -10.11
C GLN A 194 14.10 14.71 -11.10
N THR A 195 13.05 13.88 -10.99
CA THR A 195 12.86 12.69 -11.83
C THR A 195 11.83 12.95 -12.93
N ASP A 196 10.64 13.43 -12.55
CA ASP A 196 9.48 13.64 -13.41
C ASP A 196 8.76 14.98 -13.07
N PRO A 197 9.34 16.15 -13.40
CA PRO A 197 8.82 17.46 -12.98
C PRO A 197 7.37 17.72 -13.38
N GLU A 198 6.93 17.19 -14.53
CA GLU A 198 5.57 17.38 -15.03
C GLU A 198 4.52 16.55 -14.27
N LEU A 199 4.93 15.59 -13.44
CA LEU A 199 4.03 14.70 -12.72
C LEU A 199 3.82 15.09 -11.24
N ALA A 200 4.54 16.08 -10.73
CA ALA A 200 4.53 16.42 -9.30
C ALA A 200 3.13 16.70 -8.74
N ASP A 201 2.32 17.48 -9.46
CA ASP A 201 0.95 17.81 -9.06
C ASP A 201 0.04 16.58 -9.11
N LEU A 202 0.19 15.74 -10.14
CA LEU A 202 -0.59 14.52 -10.28
C LEU A 202 -0.34 13.53 -9.14
N TYR A 203 0.91 13.38 -8.72
CA TYR A 203 1.23 12.55 -7.57
C TYR A 203 0.69 13.13 -6.25
N ASP A 204 0.79 14.44 -6.03
CA ASP A 204 0.28 15.06 -4.80
C ASP A 204 -1.26 15.02 -4.74
N GLU A 205 -1.94 15.10 -5.87
CA GLU A 205 -3.40 14.91 -5.94
C GLU A 205 -3.82 13.46 -5.64
N ALA A 206 -3.09 12.48 -6.19
CA ALA A 206 -3.40 11.05 -6.03
C ALA A 206 -3.02 10.51 -4.64
N ALA A 207 -1.83 10.88 -4.17
CA ALA A 207 -1.25 10.44 -2.91
C ALA A 207 -0.52 11.62 -2.25
N PRO A 208 -1.26 12.50 -1.55
CA PRO A 208 -0.67 13.70 -0.95
C PRO A 208 0.54 13.39 -0.07
N PHE A 209 1.64 14.12 -0.26
CA PHE A 209 2.91 13.78 0.40
C PHE A 209 2.83 13.78 1.93
N TRP A 210 1.94 14.59 2.51
CA TRP A 210 1.72 14.65 3.95
C TRP A 210 1.14 13.33 4.50
N HIS A 211 0.41 12.54 3.71
CA HIS A 211 -0.02 11.19 4.12
C HIS A 211 1.18 10.30 4.44
N HIS A 212 2.23 10.38 3.62
CA HIS A 212 3.44 9.58 3.79
C HIS A 212 4.23 10.00 5.02
N TYR A 213 4.31 11.31 5.27
CA TYR A 213 4.88 11.84 6.50
C TYR A 213 4.18 11.27 7.74
N LEU A 214 2.85 11.28 7.79
CA LEU A 214 2.09 10.80 8.95
C LEU A 214 2.31 9.30 9.22
N GLY A 215 2.42 8.47 8.18
CA GLY A 215 2.75 7.05 8.34
C GLY A 215 4.15 6.85 8.91
N LEU A 216 5.15 7.53 8.33
CA LEU A 216 6.54 7.47 8.76
C LEU A 216 6.75 8.01 10.19
N GLU A 217 6.13 9.15 10.52
CA GLU A 217 6.18 9.74 11.86
C GLU A 217 5.65 8.75 12.88
N ARG A 218 4.53 8.11 12.56
CA ARG A 218 3.87 7.17 13.46
C ARG A 218 4.73 5.94 13.70
N TYR A 219 5.34 5.40 12.64
CA TYR A 219 6.28 4.28 12.75
C TYR A 219 7.43 4.61 13.69
N TRP A 220 8.10 5.75 13.46
CA TRP A 220 9.26 6.14 14.27
C TRP A 220 8.88 6.52 15.71
N ARG A 221 7.73 7.17 15.91
CA ARG A 221 7.19 7.43 17.26
C ARG A 221 7.01 6.13 18.04
N LYS A 222 6.35 5.13 17.46
CA LYS A 222 6.17 3.82 18.11
C LYS A 222 7.50 3.13 18.43
N ARG A 223 8.48 3.21 17.52
CA ARG A 223 9.83 2.66 17.76
C ARG A 223 10.52 3.36 18.93
N ARG A 224 10.48 4.69 18.99
CA ARG A 224 11.04 5.46 20.12
C ARG A 224 10.36 5.12 21.44
N GLU A 225 9.03 5.01 21.46
CA GLU A 225 8.26 4.61 22.65
C GLU A 225 8.62 3.19 23.13
N ALA A 226 8.73 2.24 22.21
CA ALA A 226 9.14 0.87 22.54
C ALA A 226 10.56 0.83 23.12
N THR A 227 11.53 1.53 22.51
CA THR A 227 12.90 1.60 23.02
C THR A 227 12.97 2.28 24.40
N ALA A 228 12.22 3.36 24.61
CA ALA A 228 12.15 4.04 25.89
C ALA A 228 11.49 3.19 27.00
N GLY A 229 10.53 2.34 26.63
CA GLY A 229 9.88 1.40 27.54
C GLY A 229 10.74 0.18 27.92
N VAL A 230 11.73 -0.18 27.08
CA VAL A 230 12.68 -1.29 27.35
C VAL A 230 13.80 -0.88 28.31
N ILE A 231 14.07 0.43 28.46
CA ILE A 231 15.13 0.97 29.34
C ILE A 231 14.60 1.27 30.77
N ARG A 232 13.29 1.12 31.01
CA ARG A 232 12.66 1.25 32.33
C ARG A 232 12.44 -0.11 32.99
#